data_AF-A0A6P7GQI5-F1
#
_entry.id   AF-A0A6P7GQI5-F1
#
_cell.length_a   1.000
_cell.length_b   1.000
_cell.length_c   1.000
_cell.angle_alpha   90.00
_cell.angle_beta   90.00
_cell.angle_gamma   90.00
#
_symmetry.space_group_name_H-M   'P 1'
#
loop_
_entity.id
_entity.type
_entity.pdbx_description
1 polymer ?
#
loop_
_entity_poly.entity_id
_entity_poly.type
_entity_poly.pdbx_seq_one_letter_code
_entity_poly.pdbx_strand_id
1 'polypeptide(L)'
;MTMKLKFGRCERRGMCKARIHTKNGEIIKKVNLHSHDASAVDVEVAQIVTTIKRRAEDTMEGTIQVVNECLNNTSQASQARLPNSCALRKTIRRKRNEIQTAFTAKPCYFVRIADTGTLQDL
;
A
#
# COMPACT_ATOMS: atom_id res chain seq x y z
N MET A 1 15.97 -18.51 -12.79
CA MET A 1 15.02 -17.44 -12.38
C MET A 1 13.61 -18.02 -12.32
N THR A 2 13.03 -18.16 -11.13
CA THR A 2 11.66 -18.68 -10.97
C THR A 2 10.64 -17.63 -11.42
N MET A 3 9.89 -17.93 -12.48
CA MET A 3 8.87 -17.03 -13.03
C MET A 3 7.72 -16.87 -12.02
N LYS A 4 7.43 -15.64 -11.58
CA LYS A 4 6.37 -15.37 -10.58
C LYS A 4 5.05 -15.05 -11.27
N LEU A 5 4.05 -15.92 -11.05
CA LEU A 5 2.66 -15.68 -11.42
C LEU A 5 2.03 -14.73 -10.39
N LYS A 6 1.43 -13.63 -10.87
CA LYS A 6 0.71 -12.63 -10.06
C LYS A 6 -0.77 -12.67 -10.42
N PHE A 7 -1.60 -12.60 -9.40
CA PHE A 7 -3.06 -12.54 -9.54
C PHE A 7 -3.54 -11.14 -9.20
N GLY A 8 -4.25 -10.52 -10.13
CA GLY A 8 -4.86 -9.20 -9.99
C GLY A 8 -6.38 -9.29 -9.99
N ARG A 9 -7.01 -8.37 -9.26
CA ARG A 9 -8.46 -8.18 -9.22
C ARG A 9 -8.77 -6.71 -9.46
N CYS A 10 -9.90 -6.43 -10.11
CA CYS A 10 -10.41 -5.07 -10.23
C CYS A 10 -10.55 -4.39 -8.85
N GLU A 11 -10.28 -3.08 -8.81
CA GLU A 11 -10.37 -2.24 -7.62
C GLU A 11 -11.80 -2.08 -7.10
N ARG A 12 -12.81 -2.11 -7.98
CA ARG A 12 -14.23 -2.05 -7.63
C ARG A 12 -14.72 -3.37 -7.02
N ARG A 13 -14.17 -3.72 -5.85
CA ARG A 13 -14.48 -4.94 -5.10
C ARG A 13 -15.97 -5.00 -4.75
N GLY A 14 -16.55 -6.20 -4.78
CA GLY A 14 -17.99 -6.41 -4.56
C GLY A 14 -18.84 -6.16 -5.81
N MET A 15 -18.54 -5.10 -6.58
CA MET A 15 -19.27 -4.76 -7.81
C MET A 15 -18.72 -5.44 -9.07
N CYS A 16 -17.39 -5.52 -9.19
CA CYS A 16 -16.72 -6.11 -10.33
C CYS A 16 -16.08 -7.47 -9.99
N LYS A 17 -16.31 -8.46 -10.86
CA LYS A 17 -15.77 -9.82 -10.76
C LYS A 17 -14.60 -10.09 -11.73
N ALA A 18 -14.11 -9.06 -12.43
CA ALA A 18 -12.98 -9.17 -13.34
C ALA A 18 -11.67 -9.45 -12.58
N ARG A 19 -10.85 -10.35 -13.14
CA ARG A 19 -9.52 -10.73 -12.64
C ARG A 19 -8.53 -10.87 -13.78
N ILE A 20 -7.26 -10.64 -13.47
CA ILE A 20 -6.14 -10.75 -14.42
C ILE A 20 -5.03 -11.59 -13.83
N HIS A 21 -4.41 -12.45 -14.64
CA HIS A 21 -3.25 -13.25 -14.22
C HIS A 21 -2.06 -12.81 -15.06
N THR A 22 -0.96 -12.48 -14.40
CA THR A 22 0.24 -11.91 -15.01
C THR A 22 1.46 -12.78 -14.72
N LYS A 23 2.21 -13.22 -15.74
CA LYS A 23 3.57 -13.80 -15.58
C LYS A 23 4.56 -12.75 -16.06
N ASN A 24 5.59 -12.45 -15.28
CA ASN A 24 6.71 -11.63 -15.74
C ASN A 24 6.29 -10.28 -16.38
N GLY A 25 5.15 -9.71 -15.97
CA GLY A 25 4.60 -8.47 -16.54
C GLY A 25 3.61 -8.68 -17.70
N GLU A 26 3.54 -9.87 -18.28
CA GLU A 26 2.63 -10.20 -19.38
C GLU A 26 1.31 -10.79 -18.88
N ILE A 27 0.21 -10.39 -19.51
CA ILE A 27 -1.13 -10.89 -19.18
C ILE A 27 -1.32 -12.27 -19.82
N ILE A 28 -1.30 -13.32 -19.01
CA ILE A 28 -1.51 -14.71 -19.49
C ILE A 28 -3.00 -14.98 -19.64
N LYS A 29 -3.81 -14.47 -18.71
CA LYS A 29 -5.24 -14.78 -18.64
C LYS A 29 -6.04 -13.60 -18.12
N LYS A 30 -7.13 -13.29 -18.81
CA LYS A 30 -8.20 -12.43 -18.33
C LYS A 30 -9.37 -13.32 -17.92
N VAL A 31 -9.92 -13.11 -16.72
CA VAL A 31 -11.05 -13.87 -16.19
C VAL A 31 -12.20 -12.90 -15.95
N ASN A 32 -13.31 -13.13 -16.66
CA ASN A 32 -14.48 -12.25 -16.76
C ASN A 32 -14.19 -10.88 -17.40
N LEU A 33 -15.23 -10.31 -18.00
CA LEU A 33 -15.23 -8.93 -18.48
C LEU A 33 -15.54 -7.96 -17.33
N HIS A 34 -15.12 -6.70 -17.48
CA HIS A 34 -15.54 -5.63 -16.57
C HIS A 34 -17.03 -5.33 -16.76
N SER A 35 -17.73 -5.13 -15.65
CA SER A 35 -19.12 -4.67 -15.60
C SER A 35 -19.25 -3.15 -15.55
N HIS A 36 -18.16 -2.44 -15.87
CA HIS A 36 -18.08 -0.99 -15.81
C HIS A 36 -17.00 -0.50 -16.76
N ASP A 37 -17.09 0.77 -17.14
CA ASP A 37 -16.10 1.41 -18.00
C ASP A 37 -14.84 1.82 -17.24
N ALA A 38 -13.78 2.08 -18.02
CA ALA A 38 -12.58 2.71 -17.52
C ALA A 38 -12.85 4.20 -17.23
N SER A 39 -12.30 4.70 -16.13
CA SER A 39 -12.42 6.11 -15.72
C SER A 39 -11.02 6.69 -15.54
N ALA A 40 -10.68 7.68 -16.37
CA ALA A 40 -9.41 8.37 -16.27
C ALA A 40 -9.25 9.07 -14.90
N VAL A 41 -10.36 9.59 -14.36
CA VAL A 41 -10.41 10.21 -13.03
C VAL A 41 -10.07 9.19 -11.94
N ASP A 42 -10.65 7.99 -11.98
CA ASP A 42 -10.35 6.96 -10.98
C ASP A 42 -8.86 6.55 -11.03
N VAL A 43 -8.26 6.52 -12.22
CA VAL A 43 -6.82 6.24 -12.40
C VAL A 43 -5.95 7.36 -11.82
N GLU A 44 -6.27 8.62 -12.10
CA GLU A 44 -5.55 9.78 -11.54
C GLU A 44 -5.64 9.80 -10.01
N VAL A 45 -6.82 9.56 -9.44
CA VAL A 45 -7.03 9.45 -7.99
C VAL A 45 -6.16 8.34 -7.38
N ALA A 46 -6.11 7.17 -8.01
CA ALA A 46 -5.27 6.07 -7.55
C ALA A 46 -3.77 6.42 -7.60
N GLN A 47 -3.33 7.16 -8.63
CA GLN A 47 -1.97 7.68 -8.73
C GLN A 47 -1.67 8.67 -7.59
N ILE A 48 -2.56 9.63 -7.32
CA ILE A 48 -2.39 10.62 -6.25
C ILE A 48 -2.26 9.92 -4.89
N VAL A 49 -3.15 8.98 -4.57
CA VAL A 49 -3.10 8.23 -3.31
C VAL A 49 -1.82 7.41 -3.20
N THR A 50 -1.34 6.85 -4.31
CA THR A 50 -0.06 6.12 -4.35
C THR A 50 1.12 7.06 -4.09
N THR A 51 1.13 8.25 -4.70
CA THR A 51 2.14 9.29 -4.46
C THR A 51 2.15 9.76 -3.01
N ILE A 52 0.97 9.96 -2.40
CA ILE A 52 0.85 10.30 -0.97
C ILE A 52 1.48 9.22 -0.10
N LYS A 53 1.20 7.93 -0.39
CA LYS A 53 1.80 6.81 0.36
C LYS A 53 3.31 6.78 0.21
N ARG A 54 3.83 6.95 -1.01
CA ARG A 54 5.27 6.98 -1.28
C ARG A 54 5.95 8.13 -0.52
N ARG A 55 5.39 9.34 -0.61
CA ARG A 55 5.91 10.51 0.12
C ARG A 55 5.83 10.33 1.63
N ALA A 56 4.81 9.65 2.14
CA ALA A 56 4.71 9.33 3.56
C ALA A 56 5.83 8.39 4.05
N GLU A 57 6.35 7.52 3.17
CA GLU A 57 7.52 6.67 3.43
C GLU A 57 8.82 7.48 3.31
N ASP A 58 8.95 8.29 2.26
CA ASP A 58 10.20 8.97 1.90
C ASP A 58 10.50 10.21 2.76
N THR A 59 9.47 10.87 3.33
CA THR A 59 9.65 12.18 3.99
C THR A 59 9.00 12.28 5.38
N MET A 60 9.57 13.15 6.23
CA MET A 60 9.07 13.48 7.58
C MET A 60 8.14 14.71 7.60
N GLU A 61 7.69 15.19 6.45
CA GLU A 61 6.81 16.35 6.34
C GLU A 61 5.51 16.18 7.14
N GLY A 62 4.93 17.29 7.60
CA GLY A 62 3.64 17.27 8.27
C GLY A 62 2.53 16.71 7.38
N THR A 63 1.56 16.00 7.95
CA THR A 63 0.51 15.32 7.14
C THR A 63 -0.32 16.28 6.29
N ILE A 64 -0.47 17.54 6.73
CA ILE A 64 -1.19 18.57 5.97
C ILE A 64 -0.37 18.99 4.74
N GLN A 65 0.93 19.21 4.91
CA GLN A 65 1.85 19.59 3.85
C GLN A 65 1.90 18.51 2.76
N VAL A 66 2.02 17.24 3.14
CA VAL A 66 2.01 16.11 2.20
C VAL A 66 0.72 16.10 1.36
N VAL A 67 -0.44 16.32 2.00
CA VAL A 67 -1.72 16.33 1.29
C VAL A 67 -1.79 17.52 0.34
N ASN A 68 -1.52 18.74 0.81
CA ASN A 68 -1.61 19.93 -0.03
C ASN A 68 -0.70 19.83 -1.24
N GLU A 69 0.55 19.43 -1.04
CA GLU A 69 1.53 19.34 -2.12
C GLU A 69 1.16 18.27 -3.16
N CYS A 70 0.62 17.14 -2.73
CA CYS A 70 0.13 16.12 -3.66
C CYS A 70 -1.15 16.52 -4.40
N LEU A 71 -1.91 17.51 -3.91
CA LEU A 71 -3.15 17.99 -4.52
C LEU A 71 -2.96 19.21 -5.43
N ASN A 72 -1.88 19.98 -5.24
CA ASN A 72 -1.65 21.26 -5.92
C ASN A 72 -1.73 21.19 -7.46
N ASN A 73 -1.34 20.07 -8.08
CA ASN A 73 -1.30 19.92 -9.54
C ASN A 73 -2.27 18.84 -10.08
N THR A 74 -3.42 18.67 -9.41
CA THR A 74 -4.40 17.63 -9.74
C THR A 74 -5.65 18.22 -10.37
N SER A 75 -6.32 17.46 -11.25
CA SER A 75 -7.54 17.95 -11.90
C SER A 75 -8.67 18.16 -10.88
N GLN A 76 -9.51 19.18 -11.11
CA GLN A 76 -10.67 19.47 -10.24
C GLN A 76 -11.64 18.28 -10.14
N ALA A 77 -11.81 17.53 -11.25
CA ALA A 77 -12.60 16.32 -11.28
C ALA A 77 -12.04 15.24 -10.35
N SER A 78 -10.71 15.08 -10.30
CA SER A 78 -10.04 14.16 -9.39
C SER A 78 -10.11 14.63 -7.94
N GLN A 79 -10.00 15.92 -7.67
CA GLN A 79 -10.20 16.49 -6.33
C GLN A 79 -11.60 16.18 -5.76
N ALA A 80 -12.63 16.25 -6.59
CA ALA A 80 -14.00 15.89 -6.18
C ALA A 80 -14.17 14.39 -5.86
N ARG A 81 -13.33 13.53 -6.45
CA ARG A 81 -13.38 12.07 -6.31
C ARG A 81 -12.46 11.52 -5.22
N LEU A 82 -11.54 12.34 -4.72
CA LEU A 82 -10.57 11.95 -3.71
C LEU A 82 -11.23 11.62 -2.36
N PRO A 83 -10.62 10.72 -1.57
CA PRO A 83 -11.01 10.55 -0.18
C PRO A 83 -10.91 11.86 0.58
N ASN A 84 -11.79 12.07 1.57
CA ASN A 84 -11.75 13.28 2.38
C ASN A 84 -10.38 13.48 3.06
N SER A 85 -10.04 14.74 3.37
CA SER A 85 -8.73 15.10 3.91
C SER A 85 -8.38 14.35 5.21
N CYS A 86 -9.38 14.00 6.03
CA CYS A 86 -9.19 13.19 7.23
C CYS A 86 -8.73 11.76 6.89
N ALA A 87 -9.35 11.12 5.90
CA ALA A 87 -8.97 9.80 5.42
C ALA A 87 -7.56 9.79 4.80
N LEU A 88 -7.19 10.85 4.07
CA LEU A 88 -5.83 11.00 3.54
C LEU A 88 -4.79 11.13 4.66
N ARG A 89 -5.04 11.98 5.67
CA ARG A 89 -4.16 12.09 6.85
C ARG A 89 -4.04 10.77 7.61
N LYS A 90 -5.12 10.02 7.78
CA LYS A 90 -5.10 8.67 8.37
C LYS A 90 -4.27 7.69 7.55
N THR A 91 -4.34 7.78 6.22
CA THR A 91 -3.53 6.95 5.31
C THR A 91 -2.04 7.19 5.52
N ILE A 92 -1.62 8.47 5.60
CA ILE A 92 -0.23 8.85 5.88
C ILE A 92 0.23 8.31 7.24
N ARG A 93 -0.57 8.52 8.29
CA ARG A 93 -0.24 8.04 9.65
C ARG A 93 -0.11 6.52 9.69
N ARG A 94 -1.05 5.80 9.09
CA ARG A 94 -1.00 4.34 9.04
C ARG A 94 0.28 3.87 8.33
N LYS A 95 0.63 4.52 7.22
CA LYS A 95 1.82 4.14 6.46
C LYS A 95 3.12 4.36 7.24
N ARG A 96 3.25 5.48 7.95
CA ARG A 96 4.38 5.74 8.85
C ARG A 96 4.40 4.76 10.02
N ASN A 97 3.24 4.42 10.59
CA ASN A 97 3.15 3.44 11.65
C ASN A 97 3.53 2.03 11.17
N GLU A 98 3.18 1.64 9.93
CA GLU A 98 3.60 0.37 9.33
C GLU A 98 5.13 0.27 9.25
N ILE A 99 5.82 1.37 8.90
CA ILE A 99 7.29 1.43 8.87
C ILE A 99 7.87 1.37 10.29
N GLN A 100 7.33 2.19 11.20
CA GLN A 100 7.80 2.24 12.59
C GLN A 100 7.61 0.89 13.28
N THR A 101 6.45 0.25 13.10
CA THR A 101 6.16 -1.06 13.68
C THR A 101 7.06 -2.13 13.08
N ALA A 102 7.30 -2.12 11.76
CA ALA A 102 8.25 -3.03 11.13
C ALA A 102 9.69 -2.86 11.65
N PHE A 103 10.11 -1.63 11.95
CA PHE A 103 11.42 -1.36 12.55
C PHE A 103 11.51 -1.86 14.01
N THR A 104 10.45 -1.63 14.79
CA THR A 104 10.42 -2.03 16.22
C THR A 104 10.06 -3.51 16.45
N ALA A 105 9.57 -4.20 15.41
CA ALA A 105 9.27 -5.61 15.49
C ALA A 105 10.59 -6.36 15.73
N LYS A 106 10.76 -6.91 16.94
CA LYS A 106 11.86 -7.82 17.22
C LYS A 106 11.83 -8.94 16.17
N PRO A 107 12.94 -9.21 15.47
CA PRO A 107 12.98 -10.33 14.55
C PRO A 107 12.68 -11.62 15.33
N CYS A 108 11.68 -12.39 14.88
CA CYS A 108 11.32 -13.69 15.46
C CYS A 108 12.43 -14.77 15.38
N TYR A 109 13.66 -14.43 14.94
CA TYR A 109 14.75 -15.40 14.76
C TYR A 109 15.89 -15.28 15.79
N PHE A 110 15.77 -14.46 16.84
CA PHE A 110 16.78 -14.41 17.91
C PHE A 110 16.23 -14.87 19.26
N VAL A 111 15.84 -16.15 19.34
CA VAL A 111 15.85 -16.90 20.61
C VAL A 111 17.16 -17.67 20.63
N ARG A 112 18.28 -17.02 21.00
CA ARG A 112 19.38 -17.75 21.62
C ARG A 112 19.03 -17.89 23.08
N ILE A 113 18.62 -19.10 23.43
CA ILE A 113 18.49 -19.57 24.81
C ILE A 113 19.79 -19.20 25.52
N ALA A 114 19.69 -18.30 26.49
CA ALA A 114 20.72 -18.18 27.52
C ALA A 114 20.50 -19.39 28.42
N ASP A 115 21.38 -20.37 28.34
CA ASP A 115 21.44 -21.46 29.31
C ASP A 115 21.84 -20.84 30.65
N THR A 116 20.84 -20.56 31.48
CA THR A 116 21.01 -20.24 32.90
C THR A 116 20.90 -21.51 33.72
N GLY A 117 21.93 -21.80 34.53
CA GLY A 117 21.93 -22.77 35.64
C GLY A 117 22.96 -23.88 35.40
N THR A 118 23.92 -24.16 36.27
CA THR A 118 23.82 -24.20 37.74
C THR A 118 25.21 -24.00 38.39
N LEU A 119 25.20 -23.26 39.51
CA LEU A 119 26.24 -23.24 40.53
C LEU A 119 25.76 -24.19 41.65
N GLN A 120 26.70 -24.90 42.30
CA GLN A 120 26.60 -25.96 43.35
C GLN A 120 26.97 -27.35 42.78
N ASP A 121 27.95 -28.13 43.27
CA ASP A 121 28.67 -28.20 44.55
C ASP A 121 30.04 -28.91 44.38
N LEU A 122 30.95 -28.67 45.35
CA LEU A 122 32.26 -29.28 45.67
C LEU A 122 33.50 -28.85 44.86
#